data_AF-A0A0V7ZI87-F1
#
_entry.id   AF-A0A0V7ZI87-F1
#
_cell.length_a   1.000
_cell.length_b   1.000
_cell.length_c   1.000
_cell.angle_alpha   90.00
_cell.angle_beta   90.00
_cell.angle_gamma   90.00
#
_symmetry.space_group_name_H-M   'P 1'
#
loop_
_entity.id
_entity.type
_entity.pdbx_description
1 polymer ?
#
loop_
_entity_poly.entity_id
_entity_poly.type
_entity_poly.pdbx_seq_one_letter_code
_entity_poly.pdbx_strand_id
1 'polypeptide(L)' 'MTLVNIQLPETVFSALRKNPEEFVQEMRIAAAVKWYELGEVSQNKGSEIAGLNRAEFINALSRYRVDFMQ' A
#
# COMPACT_ATOMS: atom_id res chain seq x y z
N MET A 1 2.42 8.51 -15.66
CA MET A 1 2.34 7.15 -15.08
C MET A 1 3.54 6.37 -15.55
N THR A 2 4.16 5.59 -14.68
CA THR A 2 5.37 4.81 -14.98
C THR A 2 5.09 3.34 -14.68
N LEU A 3 5.54 2.43 -15.56
CA LEU A 3 5.43 1.00 -15.35
C LEU A 3 6.72 0.45 -14.76
N VAL A 4 6.60 -0.39 -13.74
CA VAL A 4 7.71 -1.09 -13.09
C VAL A 4 7.41 -2.58 -13.10
N ASN A 5 8.35 -3.38 -13.62
CA ASN A 5 8.25 -4.84 -13.59
C ASN A 5 8.92 -5.38 -12.32
N ILE A 6 8.20 -6.21 -11.57
CA ILE A 6 8.70 -6.86 -10.35
C ILE A 6 8.60 -8.37 -10.55
N GLN A 7 9.71 -9.09 -10.34
CA GLN A 7 9.70 -10.55 -10.32
C GLN A 7 9.33 -11.04 -8.93
N LEU A 8 8.29 -11.87 -8.85
CA LEU A 8 7.82 -12.48 -7.61
C LEU A 8 7.69 -13.99 -7.80
N PRO A 9 7.84 -14.80 -6.74
CA PRO A 9 7.50 -16.21 -6.80
C PRO A 9 6.02 -16.40 -7.18
N GLU A 10 5.70 -17.35 -8.06
CA GLU A 10 4.31 -17.61 -8.49
C GLU A 10 3.37 -17.95 -7.30
N THR A 11 3.95 -18.45 -6.21
CA THR A 11 3.23 -18.86 -5.00
C THR A 11 2.77 -17.70 -4.12
N VAL A 12 3.18 -16.45 -4.35
CA VAL A 12 2.79 -15.34 -3.47
C VAL A 12 1.30 -15.00 -3.57
N PHE A 13 0.70 -15.21 -4.74
CA PHE A 13 -0.72 -14.95 -4.97
C PHE A 13 -1.61 -15.88 -4.16
N SER A 14 -1.22 -17.16 -4.04
CA SER A 14 -1.94 -18.15 -3.24
C SER A 14 -1.78 -17.93 -1.74
N ALA A 15 -0.64 -17.38 -1.29
CA ALA A 15 -0.40 -17.07 0.12
C ALA A 15 -1.43 -16.08 0.69
N LEU A 16 -1.84 -15.08 -0.11
CA LEU A 16 -2.87 -14.11 0.28
C LEU A 16 -4.26 -14.43 -0.31
N ARG A 17 -4.39 -15.49 -1.10
CA ARG A 17 -5.61 -15.85 -1.84
C ARG A 17 -6.15 -14.68 -2.68
N LYS A 18 -5.24 -13.97 -3.35
CA LYS A 18 -5.53 -12.79 -4.18
C LYS A 18 -5.07 -13.03 -5.61
N ASN A 19 -5.79 -12.46 -6.57
CA ASN A 19 -5.29 -12.40 -7.95
C ASN A 19 -4.10 -11.40 -8.04
N PRO A 20 -3.34 -11.37 -9.15
CA PRO A 20 -2.19 -10.49 -9.29
C PRO A 20 -2.49 -9.00 -9.07
N GLU A 21 -3.62 -8.51 -9.58
CA GLU A 21 -4.03 -7.10 -9.46
C GLU A 21 -4.32 -6.72 -8.00
N GLU A 22 -5.09 -7.55 -7.30
CA GLU A 22 -5.41 -7.39 -5.88
C GLU A 22 -4.16 -7.49 -5.00
N PHE A 23 -3.24 -8.41 -5.34
CA PHE A 23 -1.99 -8.58 -4.63
C PHE A 23 -1.11 -7.33 -4.76
N VAL A 24 -0.92 -6.84 -5.98
CA VAL A 24 -0.12 -5.62 -6.24
C VAL A 24 -0.74 -4.41 -5.54
N GLN A 25 -2.07 -4.31 -5.52
CA GLN A 25 -2.74 -3.22 -4.84
C GLN A 25 -2.54 -3.28 -3.31
N GLU A 26 -2.67 -4.45 -2.67
CA GLU A 26 -2.34 -4.57 -1.24
C GLU A 26 -0.86 -4.32 -0.96
N MET A 27 0.04 -4.77 -1.84
CA MET A 27 1.48 -4.52 -1.71
C MET A 27 1.77 -3.01 -1.72
N ARG A 28 1.14 -2.25 -2.62
CA ARG A 28 1.24 -0.78 -2.67
C ARG A 28 0.72 -0.12 -1.40
N ILE A 29 -0.43 -0.59 -0.89
CA ILE A 29 -1.01 -0.07 0.35
C ILE A 29 -0.08 -0.35 1.54
N ALA A 30 0.40 -1.59 1.69
CA ALA A 30 1.30 -1.99 2.77
C ALA A 30 2.60 -1.17 2.76
N ALA A 31 3.20 -0.96 1.58
CA ALA A 31 4.39 -0.15 1.43
C ALA A 31 4.12 1.33 1.78
N ALA A 32 3.04 1.92 1.25
CA ALA A 32 2.67 3.30 1.51
C ALA A 32 2.39 3.57 3.01
N VAL A 33 1.68 2.65 3.67
CA VAL A 33 1.43 2.72 5.12
C VAL A 33 2.75 2.65 5.88
N LYS A 34 3.65 1.73 5.51
CA LYS A 34 4.92 1.57 6.22
C LYS A 34 5.83 2.79 6.06
N TRP A 35 5.91 3.35 4.85
CA TRP A 35 6.70 4.57 4.61
C TRP A 35 6.10 5.78 5.29
N TYR A 36 4.77 5.88 5.37
CA TYR A 36 4.14 6.91 6.17
C TYR A 36 4.51 6.74 7.64
N GLU A 37 4.30 5.56 8.24
CA GLU A 37 4.62 5.25 9.64
C GLU A 37 6.07 5.62 10.02
N LEU A 38 7.01 5.41 9.10
CA LEU A 38 8.43 5.73 9.27
C LEU A 38 8.77 7.23 9.10
N GLY A 39 7.80 8.07 8.71
CA GLY A 39 8.00 9.50 8.42
C GLY A 39 8.65 9.79 7.07
N GLU A 40 8.81 8.79 6.20
CA GLU A 40 9.50 8.90 4.90
C GLU A 40 8.63 9.58 3.84
N VAL A 41 7.30 9.47 3.98
CA VAL A 41 6.34 10.12 3.08
C VAL A 41 5.24 10.81 3.86
N SER A 42 4.73 11.92 3.33
CA SER A 42 3.55 12.58 3.88
C SER A 42 2.28 11.75 3.62
N GLN A 43 1.19 12.04 4.36
CA GLN A 43 -0.11 11.37 4.16
C GLN A 43 -0.61 11.49 2.71
N ASN A 44 -0.47 12.67 2.09
CA ASN A 44 -0.88 12.90 0.70
C ASN A 44 -0.04 12.07 -0.29
N LYS A 45 1.28 11.95 -0.05
CA LYS A 45 2.14 11.13 -0.90
C LYS A 45 1.86 9.63 -0.68
N GLY A 46 1.59 9.22 0.55
CA GLY A 46 1.16 7.86 0.89
C GLY A 46 -0.13 7.47 0.15
N SER A 47 -1.15 8.34 0.12
CA SER A 47 -2.38 8.05 -0.63
C SER A 47 -2.14 7.92 -2.14
N GLU A 48 -1.30 8.77 -2.72
CA GLU A 48 -0.91 8.68 -4.14
C GLU A 48 -0.17 7.36 -4.45
N ILE A 49 0.80 6.98 -3.60
CA ILE A 49 1.55 5.72 -3.73
C ILE A 49 0.63 4.51 -3.57
N ALA A 50 -0.36 4.57 -2.68
CA ALA A 50 -1.36 3.52 -2.51
C ALA A 50 -2.38 3.50 -3.66
N GLY A 51 -2.47 4.55 -4.48
CA GLY A 51 -3.53 4.70 -5.49
C GLY A 51 -4.91 4.85 -4.85
N LEU A 52 -4.96 5.47 -3.67
CA LEU A 52 -6.17 5.70 -2.89
C LEU A 52 -6.46 7.19 -2.81
N ASN A 53 -7.72 7.55 -2.58
CA ASN A 53 -8.02 8.89 -2.11
C ASN A 53 -7.61 9.04 -0.62
N ARG A 54 -7.67 10.27 -0.11
CA ARG A 54 -7.23 10.56 1.26
C ARG A 54 -8.02 9.80 2.33
N ALA A 55 -9.34 9.70 2.18
CA ALA A 55 -10.19 9.02 3.16
C ALA A 55 -9.92 7.50 3.18
N GLU A 56 -9.75 6.91 2.00
CA GLU A 56 -9.36 5.49 1.85
C GLU A 56 -7.99 5.22 2.45
N PHE A 57 -7.03 6.13 2.29
CA PHE A 57 -5.71 5.97 2.90
C PHE A 57 -5.75 6.07 4.42
N ILE A 58 -6.55 6.97 5.01
CA ILE A 58 -6.78 7.02 6.47
C ILE A 58 -7.40 5.71 6.97
N ASN A 59 -8.35 5.15 6.23
CA ASN A 59 -8.92 3.84 6.55
C ASN A 59 -7.86 2.72 6.48
N ALA A 60 -6.93 2.79 5.52
CA ALA A 60 -5.82 1.86 5.43
C ALA A 60 -4.87 2.01 6.63
N LEU A 61 -4.48 3.23 7.03
CA LEU A 61 -3.67 3.47 8.23
C LEU A 61 -4.31 2.82 9.47
N SER A 62 -5.61 3.00 9.64
CA SER A 62 -6.38 2.37 10.72
C SER A 62 -6.36 0.84 10.67
N ARG A 63 -6.57 0.22 9.49
CA ARG A 63 -6.45 -1.25 9.31
C ARG A 63 -5.10 -1.79 9.74
N TYR A 64 -4.03 -1.04 9.50
CA TYR A 64 -2.65 -1.40 9.85
C TYR A 64 -2.22 -0.90 11.23
N ARG A 65 -3.13 -0.28 12.00
CA ARG A 65 -2.87 0.26 13.36
C ARG A 65 -1.79 1.33 13.40
N VAL A 66 -1.71 2.16 12.36
CA VAL A 66 -0.83 3.33 12.29
C VAL A 66 -1.67 4.59 12.56
N ASP A 67 -1.17 5.47 13.42
CA ASP A 67 -1.82 6.77 13.70
C ASP A 67 -1.76 7.65 12.45
N PHE A 68 -2.86 8.34 12.13
CA PHE A 68 -2.97 9.23 10.98
C PHE A 68 -2.46 10.66 11.26
N MET A 69 -2.06 10.95 12.50
CA MET A 69 -1.61 12.27 12.98
C MET A 69 -0.09 12.35 13.18
N GLN A 70 0.68 11.88 12.19
CA GLN A 70 2.11 12.18 12.10
C GLN A 70 2.38 13.50 11.39
#